data_AF-A0AAD8V761-F1
#
_entry.id   AF-A0AAD8V761-F1
#
_cell.length_a   1.000
_cell.length_b   1.000
_cell.length_c   1.000
_cell.angle_alpha   90.00
_cell.angle_beta   90.00
_cell.angle_gamma   90.00
#
_symmetry.space_group_name_H-M   'P 1'
#
loop_
_entity.id
_entity.type
_entity.pdbx_description
1 polymer ?
#
loop_
_entity_poly.entity_id
_entity_poly.type
_entity_poly.pdbx_seq_one_letter_code
_entity_poly.pdbx_strand_id
1 'polypeptide(L)'
;MPGRRLLRRHRRLRRARRQLHPQLQEDQLRRASGRFDGNVSRANDTLGQNLPPPFADLATLTKMFADKGLDQTDVVVLSGAHTVGISHCPSFSDRVHPPTSPSPNMDPTLAAKLNQTCDTPNNATTTVSQDYETPNALDNQYYKNILSGKVLFTSDAALNSSETLELVKNTPGQTIGTQPSEQPW
;
A
#
# COMPACT_ATOMS: atom_id res chain seq x y z
N MET A 1 46.51 20.74 -61.37
CA MET A 1 45.39 19.89 -61.82
C MET A 1 45.97 18.66 -62.51
N PRO A 2 45.42 17.43 -62.40
CA PRO A 2 44.69 16.78 -61.30
C PRO A 2 45.24 15.36 -60.98
N GLY A 3 44.69 14.70 -59.94
CA GLY A 3 44.50 13.23 -59.97
C GLY A 3 45.22 12.38 -58.92
N ARG A 4 44.65 12.26 -57.70
CA ARG A 4 44.87 11.07 -56.85
C ARG A 4 43.53 10.45 -56.45
N ARG A 5 43.42 9.15 -56.75
CA ARG A 5 42.26 8.28 -56.56
C ARG A 5 41.91 8.14 -55.07
N LEU A 6 40.65 8.35 -54.72
CA LEU A 6 40.08 7.93 -53.45
C LEU A 6 39.98 6.40 -53.41
N LEU A 7 40.65 5.77 -52.45
CA LEU A 7 40.29 4.43 -51.98
C LEU A 7 39.51 4.59 -50.67
N ARG A 8 38.17 4.50 -50.78
CA ARG A 8 37.25 4.38 -49.64
C ARG A 8 37.53 3.06 -48.91
N ARG A 9 38.14 3.12 -47.73
CA ARG A 9 38.10 2.01 -46.77
C ARG A 9 36.76 2.04 -46.05
N HIS A 10 35.86 1.11 -46.40
CA HIS A 10 34.65 0.84 -45.64
C HIS A 10 35.02 0.25 -44.27
N ARG A 11 35.04 1.08 -43.22
CA ARG A 11 34.93 0.59 -41.84
C ARG A 11 33.47 0.20 -41.61
N ARG A 12 33.20 -1.11 -41.59
CA ARG A 12 31.93 -1.65 -41.11
C ARG A 12 31.82 -1.31 -39.62
N LEU A 13 30.99 -0.33 -39.28
CA LEU A 13 30.54 -0.12 -37.91
C LEU A 13 29.70 -1.34 -37.51
N ARG A 14 30.28 -2.26 -36.74
CA ARG A 14 29.48 -3.22 -35.99
C ARG A 14 28.76 -2.41 -34.91
N ARG A 15 27.48 -2.10 -35.13
CA ARG A 15 26.58 -1.70 -34.04
C ARG A 15 26.64 -2.84 -33.00
N ALA A 16 27.19 -2.56 -31.82
CA ALA A 16 26.91 -3.36 -30.66
C ALA A 16 25.41 -3.22 -30.39
N ARG A 17 24.63 -4.20 -30.87
CA ARG A 17 23.26 -4.39 -30.42
C ARG A 17 23.42 -4.77 -28.95
N ARG A 18 23.21 -3.82 -28.03
CA ARG A 18 22.89 -4.18 -26.64
C ARG A 18 21.73 -5.16 -26.76
N GLN A 19 21.98 -6.43 -26.50
CA GLN A 19 20.92 -7.35 -26.14
C GLN A 19 20.34 -6.76 -24.86
N LEU A 20 19.27 -5.97 -24.99
CA LEU A 20 18.28 -5.97 -23.92
C LEU A 20 17.81 -7.42 -23.83
N HIS A 21 18.10 -8.08 -22.70
CA HIS A 21 17.43 -9.32 -22.34
C HIS A 21 15.95 -8.97 -22.12
N PRO A 22 15.01 -9.37 -23.00
CA PRO A 22 13.60 -9.02 -22.87
C PRO A 22 12.88 -9.90 -21.82
N GLN A 23 13.63 -10.69 -21.04
CA GLN A 23 13.08 -11.74 -20.17
C GLN A 23 12.97 -11.35 -18.71
N LEU A 24 13.40 -10.15 -18.30
CA LEU A 24 13.40 -9.75 -16.88
C LEU A 24 12.40 -8.65 -16.52
N GLN A 25 11.55 -8.20 -17.46
CA GLN A 25 10.51 -7.20 -17.15
C GLN A 25 9.07 -7.76 -17.19
N GLU A 26 8.81 -8.86 -17.91
CA GLU A 26 7.44 -9.39 -18.06
C GLU A 26 7.06 -10.50 -17.07
N ASP A 27 8.03 -11.04 -16.33
CA ASP A 27 7.80 -12.20 -15.44
C ASP A 27 7.46 -11.86 -13.99
N GLN A 28 7.53 -10.59 -13.57
CA GLN A 28 7.36 -10.24 -12.15
C GLN A 28 5.90 -10.17 -11.69
N LEU A 29 4.92 -10.23 -12.60
CA LEU A 29 3.50 -10.25 -12.20
C LEU A 29 2.62 -11.16 -13.07
N ARG A 30 3.12 -12.35 -13.43
CA ARG A 30 2.25 -13.38 -14.03
C ARG A 30 1.25 -13.87 -12.99
N ARG A 31 0.02 -13.35 -13.03
CA ARG A 31 -1.08 -13.88 -12.20
C ARG A 31 -1.41 -15.29 -12.66
N ALA A 32 -1.30 -16.25 -11.73
CA ALA A 32 -1.83 -17.59 -11.95
C ALA A 32 -3.33 -17.52 -12.22
N SER A 33 -3.77 -18.18 -13.29
CA SER A 33 -5.18 -18.29 -13.70
C SER A 33 -5.70 -19.72 -13.50
N GLY A 34 -6.99 -19.95 -13.72
CA GLY A 34 -7.60 -21.29 -13.64
C GLY A 34 -8.27 -21.63 -12.31
N ARG A 35 -8.58 -20.65 -11.46
CA ARG A 35 -9.45 -20.85 -10.28
C ARG A 35 -10.89 -21.08 -10.75
N PHE A 36 -11.58 -22.05 -10.15
CA PHE A 36 -13.00 -22.32 -10.40
C PHE A 36 -13.88 -21.50 -9.44
N ASP A 37 -15.07 -21.15 -9.90
CA ASP A 37 -16.05 -20.42 -9.08
C ASP A 37 -16.72 -21.36 -8.07
N GLY A 38 -16.82 -20.92 -6.82
CA GLY A 38 -17.60 -21.62 -5.79
C GLY A 38 -19.10 -21.49 -6.04
N ASN A 39 -19.86 -22.55 -5.78
CA ASN A 39 -21.32 -22.58 -5.99
C ASN A 39 -22.14 -22.34 -4.71
N VAL A 40 -21.48 -22.06 -3.57
CA VAL A 40 -22.11 -21.83 -2.27
C VAL A 40 -21.51 -20.57 -1.64
N SER A 41 -22.39 -19.71 -1.10
CA SER A 41 -22.00 -18.56 -0.28
C SER A 41 -22.36 -18.83 1.19
N ARG A 42 -21.45 -18.45 2.10
CA ARG A 42 -21.55 -18.72 3.54
C ARG A 42 -21.25 -17.46 4.32
N ALA A 43 -22.28 -16.85 4.89
CA ALA A 43 -22.13 -15.60 5.65
C ALA A 43 -21.23 -15.77 6.88
N ASN A 44 -21.26 -16.94 7.52
CA ASN A 44 -20.40 -17.27 8.66
C ASN A 44 -18.91 -17.30 8.31
N ASP A 45 -18.54 -17.45 7.03
CA ASP A 45 -17.14 -17.43 6.59
C ASP A 45 -16.56 -15.99 6.58
N THR A 46 -17.34 -14.96 6.94
CA THR A 46 -16.90 -13.55 6.87
C THR A 46 -16.45 -13.00 8.23
N LEU A 47 -17.32 -12.23 8.88
CA LEU A 47 -17.05 -11.50 10.12
C LEU A 47 -16.75 -12.47 11.27
N GLY A 48 -15.65 -12.22 11.98
CA GLY A 48 -15.25 -12.98 13.16
C GLY A 48 -14.57 -14.32 12.88
N GLN A 49 -14.44 -14.73 11.61
CA GLN A 49 -13.75 -15.96 11.23
C GLN A 49 -12.58 -15.72 10.29
N ASN A 50 -12.81 -15.09 9.12
CA ASN A 50 -11.79 -15.02 8.07
C ASN A 50 -11.47 -13.61 7.59
N LEU A 51 -12.26 -12.59 7.96
CA LEU A 51 -11.99 -11.20 7.59
C LEU A 51 -11.54 -10.38 8.80
N PRO A 52 -10.34 -9.75 8.74
CA PRO A 52 -9.86 -8.92 9.83
C PRO A 52 -10.74 -7.67 9.98
N PRO A 53 -11.17 -7.31 11.21
CA PRO A 53 -11.88 -6.07 11.44
C PRO A 53 -10.92 -4.87 11.39
N PRO A 54 -11.41 -3.66 11.06
CA PRO A 54 -10.57 -2.46 11.02
C PRO A 54 -10.00 -2.07 12.40
N PHE A 55 -10.60 -2.57 13.48
CA PHE A 55 -10.18 -2.36 14.86
C PHE A 55 -9.24 -3.44 15.42
N ALA A 56 -8.76 -4.37 14.60
CA ALA A 56 -7.84 -5.44 15.03
C ALA A 56 -6.48 -4.89 15.49
N ASP A 57 -5.90 -5.53 16.51
CA ASP A 57 -4.50 -5.31 16.88
C ASP A 57 -3.55 -6.14 15.99
N LEU A 58 -2.24 -5.87 16.10
CA LEU A 58 -1.23 -6.55 15.27
C LEU A 58 -1.20 -8.06 15.50
N ALA A 59 -1.40 -8.52 16.73
CA ALA A 59 -1.41 -9.95 17.05
C ALA A 59 -2.57 -10.66 16.35
N THR A 60 -3.77 -10.06 16.37
CA THR A 60 -4.95 -10.54 15.68
C THR A 60 -4.74 -10.55 14.17
N LEU A 61 -4.23 -9.47 13.59
CA LEU A 61 -3.92 -9.39 12.15
C LEU A 61 -2.94 -10.49 11.73
N THR A 62 -1.82 -10.61 12.45
CA THR A 62 -0.77 -11.60 12.17
C THR A 62 -1.34 -13.02 12.24
N LYS A 63 -2.16 -13.31 13.25
CA LYS A 63 -2.82 -14.62 13.37
C LYS A 63 -3.76 -14.91 12.20
N MET A 64 -4.65 -13.97 11.86
CA MET A 64 -5.64 -14.17 10.81
C MET A 64 -5.01 -14.36 9.42
N PHE A 65 -3.90 -13.66 9.14
CA PHE A 65 -3.11 -13.84 7.93
C PHE A 65 -2.37 -15.19 7.93
N ALA A 66 -1.77 -15.58 9.06
CA ALA A 66 -1.10 -16.87 9.21
C ALA A 66 -2.07 -18.05 9.02
N ASP A 67 -3.32 -17.92 9.47
CA ASP A 67 -4.39 -18.91 9.24
C ASP A 67 -4.73 -19.07 7.73
N LYS A 68 -4.22 -18.18 6.86
CA LYS A 68 -4.29 -18.24 5.38
C LYS A 68 -2.95 -18.53 4.70
N GLY A 69 -1.92 -18.85 5.48
CA GLY A 69 -0.56 -19.10 4.97
C GLY A 69 0.19 -17.83 4.55
N LEU A 70 -0.22 -16.67 5.06
CA LEU A 70 0.42 -15.38 4.84
C LEU A 70 1.23 -14.98 6.09
N ASP A 71 2.37 -14.34 5.90
CA ASP A 71 3.25 -13.95 6.99
C ASP A 71 3.09 -12.47 7.39
N GLN A 72 3.92 -11.99 8.31
CA GLN A 72 3.86 -10.61 8.79
C GLN A 72 4.32 -9.58 7.73
N THR A 73 5.13 -9.99 6.75
CA THR A 73 5.45 -9.17 5.57
C THR A 73 4.19 -8.97 4.74
N ASP A 74 3.42 -10.04 4.52
CA ASP A 74 2.16 -9.96 3.80
C ASP A 74 1.14 -9.06 4.51
N VAL A 75 1.08 -9.07 5.84
CA VAL A 75 0.26 -8.13 6.62
C VAL A 75 0.62 -6.69 6.25
N VAL A 76 1.91 -6.32 6.30
CA VAL A 76 2.34 -4.95 6.03
C VAL A 76 2.12 -4.56 4.57
N VAL A 77 2.49 -5.43 3.62
CA VAL A 77 2.44 -5.14 2.18
C VAL A 77 1.00 -5.06 1.67
N LEU A 78 0.12 -5.98 2.10
CA LEU A 78 -1.27 -6.01 1.65
C LEU A 78 -2.10 -4.88 2.27
N SER A 79 -1.79 -4.45 3.50
CA SER A 79 -2.40 -3.25 4.09
C SER A 79 -2.05 -1.98 3.31
N GLY A 80 -0.95 -1.97 2.55
CA GLY A 80 -0.61 -0.90 1.59
C GLY A 80 -1.70 -0.57 0.58
N ALA A 81 -2.64 -1.50 0.33
CA ALA A 81 -3.80 -1.25 -0.53
C ALA A 81 -4.70 -0.09 -0.01
N HIS A 82 -4.64 0.24 1.28
CA HIS A 82 -5.36 1.37 1.87
C HIS A 82 -4.84 2.75 1.43
N THR A 83 -3.79 2.81 0.60
CA THR A 83 -3.33 4.07 -0.02
C THR A 83 -4.36 4.67 -0.98
N VAL A 84 -5.38 3.91 -1.40
CA VAL A 84 -6.50 4.38 -2.23
C VAL A 84 -7.83 3.88 -1.67
N GLY A 85 -8.91 4.60 -2.00
CA GLY A 85 -10.27 4.20 -1.66
C GLY A 85 -10.87 5.01 -0.52
N ILE A 86 -12.02 4.54 -0.03
CA ILE A 86 -12.83 5.23 0.98
C ILE A 86 -13.21 4.30 2.13
N SER A 87 -13.55 4.89 3.27
CA SER A 87 -14.14 4.18 4.40
C SER A 87 -15.32 4.95 4.96
N HIS A 88 -16.32 4.20 5.43
CA HIS A 88 -17.39 4.76 6.24
C HIS A 88 -16.89 5.07 7.65
N CYS A 89 -17.44 6.14 8.26
CA CYS A 89 -17.08 6.59 9.60
C CYS A 89 -17.12 5.51 10.71
N PRO A 90 -18.06 4.55 10.73
CA PRO A 90 -18.13 3.57 11.81
C PRO A 90 -16.93 2.61 11.85
N SER A 91 -16.18 2.47 10.76
CA SER A 91 -15.01 1.57 10.68
C SER A 91 -13.81 2.07 11.50
N PHE A 92 -13.79 3.35 11.89
CA PHE A 92 -12.67 3.96 12.63
C PHE A 92 -13.17 4.90 13.75
N SER A 93 -14.44 4.77 14.14
CA SER A 93 -15.06 5.63 15.14
C SER A 93 -14.43 5.46 16.53
N ASP A 94 -13.86 4.30 16.82
CA ASP A 94 -13.07 4.02 18.04
C ASP A 94 -11.86 4.95 18.20
N ARG A 95 -11.30 5.42 17.07
CA ARG A 95 -10.16 6.34 17.09
C ARG A 95 -10.54 7.82 17.03
N VAL A 96 -11.68 8.15 16.42
CA VAL A 96 -12.17 9.54 16.33
C VAL A 96 -12.92 9.95 17.60
N HIS A 97 -13.67 9.01 18.19
CA HIS A 97 -14.45 9.17 19.41
C HIS A 97 -13.96 8.20 20.50
N PRO A 98 -12.69 8.29 20.93
CA PRO A 98 -12.14 7.36 21.90
C PRO A 98 -12.78 7.57 23.28
N PRO A 99 -12.89 6.52 24.10
CA PRO A 99 -13.38 6.66 25.49
C PRO A 99 -12.47 7.56 26.35
N THR A 100 -11.20 7.70 25.98
CA THR A 100 -10.23 8.63 26.57
C THR A 100 -9.60 9.48 25.48
N SER A 101 -9.64 10.81 25.63
CA SER A 101 -9.06 11.76 24.67
C SER A 101 -7.72 12.31 25.17
N PRO A 102 -6.71 12.48 24.28
CA PRO A 102 -6.72 12.18 22.85
C PRO A 102 -6.55 10.67 22.54
N SER A 103 -6.99 10.25 21.36
CA SER A 103 -6.72 8.90 20.84
C SER A 103 -5.21 8.69 20.75
N PRO A 104 -4.64 7.66 21.41
CA PRO A 104 -3.23 7.37 21.30
C PRO A 104 -2.85 7.17 19.83
N ASN A 105 -1.80 7.85 19.39
CA ASN A 105 -1.17 7.64 18.07
C ASN A 105 -2.03 8.05 16.84
N MET A 106 -2.99 8.97 16.99
CA MET A 106 -3.58 9.69 15.84
C MET A 106 -3.04 11.12 15.75
N ASP A 107 -2.67 11.56 14.56
CA ASP A 107 -2.28 12.96 14.32
C ASP A 107 -3.42 13.91 14.74
N PRO A 108 -3.17 14.92 15.59
CA PRO A 108 -4.22 15.81 16.09
C PRO A 108 -4.96 16.60 14.99
N THR A 109 -4.28 16.91 13.88
CA THR A 109 -4.88 17.66 12.76
C THR A 109 -5.83 16.76 11.98
N LEU A 110 -5.42 15.52 11.72
CA LEU A 110 -6.29 14.50 11.14
C LEU A 110 -7.49 14.22 12.07
N ALA A 111 -7.26 14.03 13.37
CA ALA A 111 -8.31 13.78 14.35
C ALA A 111 -9.36 14.91 14.34
N ALA A 112 -8.94 16.17 14.33
CA ALA A 112 -9.84 17.31 14.26
C ALA A 112 -10.67 17.33 12.97
N LYS A 113 -10.05 17.03 11.81
CA LYS A 113 -10.72 16.98 10.51
C LYS A 113 -11.74 15.83 10.45
N LEU A 114 -11.37 14.65 10.97
CA LEU A 114 -12.26 13.50 11.03
C LEU A 114 -13.41 13.75 11.99
N ASN A 115 -13.18 14.39 13.15
CA ASN A 115 -14.25 14.71 14.09
C ASN A 115 -15.29 15.71 13.52
N GLN A 116 -14.87 16.61 12.63
CA GLN A 116 -15.80 17.51 11.92
C GLN A 116 -16.65 16.79 10.87
N THR A 117 -16.10 15.76 10.23
CA THR A 117 -16.77 15.04 9.12
C THR A 117 -17.60 13.86 9.65
N CYS A 118 -17.04 13.12 10.59
CA CYS A 118 -17.62 11.97 11.28
C CYS A 118 -18.04 12.39 12.69
N ASP A 119 -18.94 13.37 12.78
CA ASP A 119 -19.41 14.01 14.01
C ASP A 119 -20.08 13.07 15.03
N THR A 120 -20.58 11.93 14.56
CA THR A 120 -21.25 10.92 15.37
C THR A 120 -20.67 9.53 15.10
N PRO A 121 -20.48 8.67 16.13
CA PRO A 121 -19.91 7.33 15.96
C PRO A 121 -20.69 6.41 15.02
N ASN A 122 -22.00 6.65 14.88
CA ASN A 122 -22.93 5.79 14.13
C ASN A 122 -23.30 6.34 12.75
N ASN A 123 -22.58 7.34 12.24
CA ASN A 123 -22.82 7.91 10.91
C ASN A 123 -22.42 6.92 9.81
N ALA A 124 -23.33 6.01 9.45
CA ALA A 124 -23.07 4.93 8.51
C ALA A 124 -23.01 5.38 7.03
N THR A 125 -23.45 6.60 6.71
CA THR A 125 -23.52 7.08 5.32
C THR A 125 -22.31 7.90 4.91
N THR A 126 -21.68 8.61 5.85
CA THR A 126 -20.55 9.48 5.55
C THR A 126 -19.28 8.67 5.30
N THR A 127 -18.56 9.06 4.27
CA THR A 127 -17.31 8.42 3.85
C THR A 127 -16.17 9.42 3.80
N VAL A 128 -14.96 8.92 4.03
CA VAL A 128 -13.71 9.68 3.92
C VAL A 128 -12.70 8.86 3.13
N SER A 129 -11.71 9.52 2.51
CA SER A 129 -10.60 8.83 1.85
C SER A 129 -9.71 8.11 2.87
N GLN A 130 -9.30 6.88 2.56
CA GLN A 130 -8.41 6.08 3.41
C GLN A 130 -7.01 6.70 3.50
N ASP A 131 -6.50 7.21 2.37
CA ASP A 131 -5.38 8.15 2.31
C ASP A 131 -5.93 9.54 2.01
N TYR A 132 -5.79 10.49 2.94
CA TYR A 132 -6.28 11.85 2.73
C TYR A 132 -5.24 12.76 2.05
N GLU A 133 -3.97 12.34 1.99
CA GLU A 133 -2.87 13.10 1.39
C GLU A 133 -2.84 12.85 -0.13
N THR A 134 -2.98 11.60 -0.57
CA THR A 134 -2.99 11.21 -2.00
C THR A 134 -4.15 10.26 -2.37
N PRO A 135 -5.42 10.64 -2.16
CA PRO A 135 -6.59 9.74 -2.16
C PRO A 135 -6.84 8.91 -3.43
N ASN A 136 -6.25 9.32 -4.56
CA ASN A 136 -6.45 8.69 -5.87
C ASN A 136 -5.15 8.15 -6.47
N ALA A 137 -4.05 8.14 -5.72
CA ALA A 137 -2.77 7.63 -6.18
C ALA A 137 -2.44 6.31 -5.49
N LEU A 138 -2.18 5.27 -6.28
CA LEU A 138 -1.55 4.06 -5.78
C LEU A 138 -0.07 4.37 -5.58
N ASP A 139 0.33 4.78 -4.38
CA ASP A 139 1.70 5.13 -4.06
C ASP A 139 2.08 4.61 -2.67
N ASN A 140 3.17 5.13 -2.10
CA ASN A 140 3.65 4.73 -0.78
C ASN A 140 3.28 5.71 0.33
N GLN A 141 2.36 6.64 0.06
CA GLN A 141 1.93 7.65 1.03
C GLN A 141 1.26 7.00 2.24
N TYR A 142 0.56 5.88 2.06
CA TYR A 142 0.07 5.03 3.15
C TYR A 142 1.14 4.74 4.22
N TYR A 143 2.33 4.31 3.84
CA TYR A 143 3.40 3.97 4.80
C TYR A 143 3.94 5.22 5.51
N LYS A 144 4.01 6.36 4.82
CA LYS A 144 4.35 7.65 5.44
C LYS A 144 3.27 8.09 6.44
N ASN A 145 2.01 7.80 6.12
CA ASN A 145 0.87 8.08 7.00
C ASN A 145 0.93 7.22 8.27
N ILE A 146 1.33 5.94 8.20
CA ILE A 146 1.55 5.10 9.40
C ILE A 146 2.56 5.79 10.34
N LEU A 147 3.72 6.16 9.81
CA LEU A 147 4.81 6.75 10.60
C LEU A 147 4.46 8.10 11.22
N SER A 148 3.52 8.83 10.62
CA SER A 148 3.06 10.14 11.08
C SER A 148 1.74 10.10 11.85
N GLY A 149 1.17 8.91 12.12
CA GLY A 149 -0.10 8.77 12.84
C GLY A 149 -1.32 9.23 12.02
N LYS A 150 -1.18 9.32 10.70
CA LYS A 150 -2.15 9.87 9.74
C LYS A 150 -3.01 8.81 9.04
N VAL A 151 -3.14 7.63 9.64
CA VAL A 151 -3.98 6.53 9.14
C VAL A 151 -5.34 6.51 9.82
N LEU A 152 -6.35 5.94 9.15
CA LEU A 152 -7.72 5.87 9.69
C LEU A 152 -7.88 4.73 10.71
N PHE A 153 -7.54 3.50 10.35
CA PHE A 153 -7.93 2.32 11.12
C PHE A 153 -6.99 2.04 12.29
N THR A 154 -7.49 1.41 13.35
CA THR A 154 -6.64 0.89 14.45
C THR A 154 -5.72 -0.21 13.95
N SER A 155 -6.19 -1.04 13.01
CA SER A 155 -5.39 -2.04 12.32
C SER A 155 -4.19 -1.45 11.54
N ASP A 156 -4.35 -0.29 10.90
CA ASP A 156 -3.24 0.40 10.24
C ASP A 156 -2.26 0.98 11.27
N ALA A 157 -2.78 1.64 12.31
CA ALA A 157 -1.95 2.24 13.36
C ALA A 157 -1.15 1.18 14.13
N ALA A 158 -1.67 -0.04 14.26
CA ALA A 158 -0.99 -1.17 14.89
C ALA A 158 0.28 -1.60 14.13
N LEU A 159 0.43 -1.23 12.85
CA LEU A 159 1.65 -1.49 12.09
C LEU A 159 2.83 -0.58 12.49
N ASN A 160 2.59 0.48 13.27
CA ASN A 160 3.65 1.27 13.89
C ASN A 160 4.13 0.64 15.20
N SER A 161 4.59 -0.60 15.14
CA SER A 161 5.08 -1.41 16.27
C SER A 161 6.54 -1.81 16.07
N SER A 162 7.25 -2.21 17.13
CA SER A 162 8.63 -2.70 17.02
C SER A 162 8.81 -3.84 16.02
N GLU A 163 7.80 -4.70 15.91
CA GLU A 163 7.79 -5.91 15.10
C GLU A 163 7.70 -5.60 13.59
N THR A 164 6.94 -4.56 13.23
CA THR A 164 6.65 -4.23 11.82
C THR A 164 7.32 -2.94 11.35
N LEU A 165 7.88 -2.12 12.25
CA LEU A 165 8.40 -0.80 11.93
C LEU A 165 9.50 -0.81 10.86
N GLU A 166 10.37 -1.83 10.86
CA GLU A 166 11.42 -1.95 9.84
C GLU A 166 10.81 -2.23 8.47
N LEU A 167 9.82 -3.11 8.37
CA LEU A 167 9.09 -3.38 7.13
C LEU A 167 8.36 -2.14 6.63
N VAL A 168 7.68 -1.43 7.53
CA VAL A 168 6.96 -0.17 7.24
C VAL A 168 7.90 0.94 6.76
N LYS A 169 9.20 0.92 7.12
CA LYS A 169 10.21 1.89 6.71
C LYS A 169 10.94 1.54 5.41
N ASN A 170 10.92 0.26 5.05
CA ASN A 170 11.70 -0.28 3.94
C ASN A 170 10.81 -0.69 2.75
N THR A 171 9.51 -0.41 2.79
CA THR A 171 8.63 -0.72 1.66
C THR A 171 9.03 0.09 0.42
N PRO A 172 9.04 -0.52 -0.78
CA PRO A 172 9.51 0.14 -1.99
C PRO A 172 8.85 1.49 -2.25
N GLY A 173 9.65 2.50 -2.62
CA GLY A 173 9.23 3.88 -2.84
C GLY A 173 9.51 4.84 -1.67
N GLN A 174 9.91 4.33 -0.50
CA GLN A 174 10.09 5.10 0.75
C GLN A 174 11.47 5.73 0.94
N THR A 175 12.19 6.06 -0.13
CA THR A 175 13.51 6.70 -0.03
C THR A 175 13.43 8.02 0.74
N ILE A 176 13.79 7.98 2.02
CA ILE A 176 14.09 9.15 2.85
C ILE A 176 15.35 9.78 2.24
N GLY A 177 15.16 10.88 1.52
CA GLY A 177 16.26 11.73 1.06
C GLY A 177 17.14 11.13 -0.03
N THR A 178 16.60 10.99 -1.24
CA THR A 178 17.19 11.43 -2.53
C THR A 178 16.34 10.82 -3.62
N GLN A 179 15.51 11.63 -4.29
CA GLN A 179 14.98 11.26 -5.59
C GLN A 179 16.14 11.16 -6.60
N PRO A 180 16.10 10.17 -7.48
CA PRO A 180 16.19 10.47 -8.89
C PRO A 180 14.79 10.41 -9.48
N SER A 181 14.45 11.49 -10.17
CA SER A 181 13.30 11.63 -11.04
C SER A 181 12.98 10.36 -11.85
N GLU A 182 11.70 10.07 -11.95
CA GLU A 182 11.06 9.31 -13.04
C GLU A 182 11.49 7.84 -13.22
N GLN A 183 10.73 6.96 -12.56
CA GLN A 183 10.45 5.63 -13.08
C GLN A 183 8.93 5.46 -13.04
N PRO A 184 8.22 5.55 -14.19
CA PRO A 184 6.85 5.06 -14.28
C PRO A 184 6.87 3.53 -14.11
N TRP A 185 5.82 3.00 -13.49
CA TRP A 185 5.53 1.59 -13.26
C TRP A 185 5.95 0.66 -14.41
#